data_AF-C3U1W6-F1
#
_entry.id   AF-C3U1W6-F1
#
_cell.length_a   1.000
_cell.length_b   1.000
_cell.length_c   1.000
_cell.angle_alpha   90.00
_cell.angle_beta   90.00
_cell.angle_gamma   90.00
#
_symmetry.space_group_name_H-M   'P 1'
#
loop_
_entity.id
_entity.type
_entity.pdbx_description
1 polymer ?
#
loop_
_entity_poly.entity_id
_entity_poly.type
_entity_poly.pdbx_seq_one_letter_code
_entity_poly.pdbx_strand_id
1 'polypeptide(L)'
;KKVMYNTALHAEFLHDHKGYGFDVDIKAFDWRRIKKSRDDYIKRLNGIYESNLEKSQVEKIEGHGILTSDKTVEVNGQKYEADHILIATGGRPIVPNIPGAEYGITSDGFFELEDLPKKVVVV
;
A
#
# COMPACT_ATOMS: atom_id res chain seq x y z
N LYS A 1 -5.04 -1.46 -2.81
CA LYS A 1 -6.18 -0.89 -3.58
C LYS A 1 -7.14 -1.93 -4.18
N LYS A 2 -6.72 -2.81 -5.11
CA LYS A 2 -7.67 -3.69 -5.84
C LYS A 2 -8.47 -4.65 -4.96
N VAL A 3 -7.87 -5.17 -3.88
CA VAL A 3 -8.59 -5.97 -2.86
C VAL A 3 -9.79 -5.20 -2.31
N MET A 4 -9.57 -3.97 -1.82
CA MET A 4 -10.64 -3.11 -1.28
C MET A 4 -11.70 -2.75 -2.33
N TYR A 5 -11.28 -2.52 -3.58
CA TYR A 5 -12.22 -2.30 -4.69
C TYR A 5 -13.14 -3.51 -4.90
N ASN A 6 -12.59 -4.73 -4.93
CA ASN A 6 -13.39 -5.93 -5.08
C ASN A 6 -14.32 -6.14 -3.88
N THR A 7 -13.88 -5.82 -2.66
CA THR A 7 -14.75 -5.85 -1.47
C THR A 7 -15.95 -4.91 -1.62
N ALA A 8 -15.74 -3.68 -2.08
CA ALA A 8 -16.83 -2.74 -2.36
C ALA A 8 -17.76 -3.26 -3.46
N LEU A 9 -17.21 -3.82 -4.54
CA LEU A 9 -18.00 -4.42 -5.62
C LEU A 9 -18.90 -5.56 -5.12
N HIS A 10 -18.41 -6.41 -4.22
CA HIS A 10 -19.24 -7.44 -3.60
C HIS A 10 -20.36 -6.86 -2.73
N ALA A 11 -20.12 -5.75 -2.04
CA ALA A 11 -21.16 -5.07 -1.26
C ALA A 11 -22.28 -4.54 -2.16
N GLU A 12 -21.92 -3.92 -3.29
CA GLU A 12 -22.90 -3.47 -4.32
C GLU A 12 -23.68 -4.65 -4.89
N PHE A 13 -23.00 -5.75 -5.26
CA PHE A 13 -23.71 -6.93 -5.72
C PHE A 13 -24.70 -7.42 -4.68
N LEU A 14 -24.29 -7.61 -3.42
CA LEU A 14 -25.17 -8.07 -2.33
C LEU A 14 -26.40 -7.17 -2.14
N HIS A 15 -26.26 -5.86 -2.35
CA HIS A 15 -27.39 -4.94 -2.35
C HIS A 15 -28.39 -5.24 -3.49
N ASP A 16 -27.88 -5.50 -4.69
CA ASP A 16 -28.70 -5.72 -5.90
C ASP A 16 -29.30 -7.13 -6.02
N HIS A 17 -28.79 -8.11 -5.27
CA HIS A 17 -29.22 -9.51 -5.32
C HIS A 17 -30.75 -9.70 -5.19
N LYS A 18 -31.42 -8.85 -4.41
CA LYS A 18 -32.88 -8.87 -4.26
C LYS A 18 -33.61 -8.67 -5.58
N GLY A 19 -33.11 -7.79 -6.45
CA GLY A 19 -33.67 -7.55 -7.78
C GLY A 19 -33.55 -8.74 -8.72
N TYR A 20 -32.62 -9.66 -8.43
CA TYR A 20 -32.42 -10.92 -9.15
C TYR A 20 -33.16 -12.10 -8.51
N GLY A 21 -33.96 -11.87 -7.46
CA GLY A 21 -34.74 -12.91 -6.78
C GLY A 21 -33.99 -13.68 -5.69
N PHE A 22 -32.78 -13.25 -5.31
CA PHE A 22 -32.08 -13.82 -4.16
C PHE A 22 -32.53 -13.17 -2.85
N ASP A 23 -32.96 -13.98 -1.89
CA ASP A 23 -33.27 -13.53 -0.54
C ASP A 23 -32.00 -13.59 0.34
N VAL A 24 -31.34 -12.43 0.50
CA VAL A 24 -30.08 -12.30 1.24
C VAL A 24 -30.21 -11.20 2.29
N ASP A 25 -29.81 -11.52 3.52
CA ASP A 25 -29.75 -10.60 4.66
C ASP A 25 -28.29 -10.40 5.11
N ILE A 26 -27.84 -9.14 5.17
CA ILE A 26 -26.47 -8.78 5.58
C ILE A 26 -26.51 -8.27 7.02
N LYS A 27 -25.97 -9.07 7.95
CA LYS A 27 -25.99 -8.73 9.38
C LYS A 27 -24.95 -7.69 9.80
N ALA A 28 -23.73 -7.79 9.25
CA ALA A 28 -22.63 -6.89 9.59
C ALA A 28 -21.53 -6.95 8.53
N PHE A 29 -20.75 -5.87 8.43
CA PHE A 29 -19.50 -5.82 7.69
C PHE A 29 -18.33 -5.58 8.64
N ASP A 30 -17.33 -6.47 8.58
CA ASP A 30 -16.13 -6.42 9.42
C ASP A 30 -14.95 -5.85 8.63
N TRP A 31 -14.68 -4.56 8.84
CA TRP A 31 -13.57 -3.85 8.21
C TRP A 31 -12.20 -4.41 8.64
N ARG A 32 -12.03 -4.75 9.91
CA ARG A 32 -10.77 -5.27 10.46
C ARG A 32 -10.40 -6.59 9.82
N ARG A 33 -11.39 -7.45 9.59
CA ARG A 33 -11.19 -8.72 8.89
C ARG A 33 -10.64 -8.52 7.48
N ILE A 34 -11.25 -7.63 6.68
CA ILE A 34 -10.76 -7.41 5.30
C ILE A 34 -9.40 -6.71 5.28
N LYS A 35 -9.15 -5.76 6.20
CA LYS A 35 -7.83 -5.14 6.37
C LYS A 35 -6.78 -6.21 6.64
N LYS A 36 -7.01 -7.08 7.64
CA LYS A 36 -6.08 -8.16 7.97
C LYS A 36 -5.82 -9.09 6.79
N SER A 37 -6.87 -9.55 6.10
CA SER A 37 -6.71 -10.41 4.93
C SER A 37 -5.91 -9.75 3.80
N ARG A 38 -6.11 -8.44 3.59
CA ARG A 38 -5.30 -7.65 2.64
C ARG A 38 -3.84 -7.58 3.09
N ASP A 39 -3.58 -7.32 4.37
CA ASP A 39 -2.23 -7.15 4.90
C ASP A 39 -1.45 -8.47 4.85
N ASP A 40 -2.07 -9.59 5.23
CA ASP A 40 -1.49 -10.93 5.10
C ASP A 40 -1.15 -11.26 3.64
N TYR A 41 -2.03 -10.88 2.70
CA TYR A 41 -1.80 -11.07 1.27
C TYR A 41 -0.61 -10.25 0.76
N ILE A 42 -0.51 -8.98 1.16
CA ILE A 42 0.63 -8.11 0.81
C ILE A 42 1.93 -8.68 1.40
N LYS A 43 1.93 -9.07 2.68
CA LYS A 43 3.09 -9.66 3.34
C LYS A 43 3.62 -10.89 2.59
N ARG A 44 2.70 -11.77 2.13
CA ARG A 44 3.07 -12.94 1.32
C ARG A 44 3.72 -12.54 -0.01
N LEU A 45 3.20 -11.52 -0.70
CA LEU A 45 3.79 -11.03 -1.94
C LEU A 45 5.18 -10.44 -1.72
N ASN A 46 5.39 -9.67 -0.65
CA ASN A 46 6.70 -9.13 -0.30
C ASN A 46 7.72 -10.27 -0.10
N GLY A 47 7.36 -11.33 0.61
CA GLY A 47 8.24 -12.50 0.79
C GLY A 47 8.57 -13.23 -0.52
N ILE A 48 7.65 -13.23 -1.50
CA ILE A 48 7.93 -13.76 -2.85
C ILE A 48 8.99 -12.90 -3.56
N TYR A 49 8.90 -11.58 -3.46
CA TYR A 49 9.92 -10.68 -4.04
C TYR A 49 11.29 -10.87 -3.38
N GLU A 50 11.34 -10.95 -2.06
CA GLU A 50 12.59 -11.21 -1.34
C GLU A 50 13.24 -12.53 -1.77
N SER A 51 12.45 -13.61 -1.81
CA SER A 51 12.95 -14.92 -2.26
C SER A 51 13.45 -14.91 -3.72
N ASN A 52 12.81 -14.13 -4.59
CA ASN A 52 13.23 -14.02 -5.98
C ASN A 52 14.56 -13.25 -6.11
N LEU A 53 14.75 -12.17 -5.34
CA LEU A 53 16.01 -11.42 -5.30
C LEU A 53 17.16 -12.31 -4.83
N GLU A 54 16.95 -13.09 -3.76
CA GLU A 54 17.93 -14.04 -3.25
C GLU A 54 18.31 -15.09 -4.30
N LYS A 55 17.32 -15.69 -4.98
CA LYS A 55 17.57 -16.67 -6.06
C LYS A 55 18.31 -16.08 -7.24
N SER A 56 18.11 -14.80 -7.51
CA SER A 56 18.85 -14.04 -8.53
C SER A 56 20.21 -13.53 -8.04
N GLN A 57 20.63 -13.89 -6.83
CA GLN A 57 21.91 -13.48 -6.23
C GLN A 57 22.08 -11.96 -6.14
N VAL A 58 20.96 -11.23 -6.02
CA VAL A 58 20.97 -9.78 -5.82
C VAL A 58 21.29 -9.47 -4.36
N GLU A 59 22.31 -8.65 -4.13
CA GLU A 59 22.60 -8.13 -2.80
C GLU A 59 21.56 -7.07 -2.43
N LYS A 60 20.78 -7.33 -1.37
CA LYS A 60 19.79 -6.39 -0.83
C LYS A 60 20.43 -5.54 0.26
N ILE A 61 20.57 -4.23 0.01
CA ILE A 61 21.04 -3.26 0.99
C ILE A 61 19.84 -2.44 1.49
N GLU A 62 19.52 -2.56 2.78
CA GLU A 62 18.41 -1.83 3.39
C GLU A 62 18.86 -0.46 3.91
N GLY A 63 18.30 0.62 3.37
CA GLY A 63 18.54 1.98 3.85
C GLY A 63 18.17 3.04 2.81
N HIS A 64 18.42 4.30 3.14
CA HIS A 64 18.24 5.41 2.21
C HIS A 64 19.52 5.64 1.40
N GLY A 65 19.44 5.43 0.09
CA GLY A 65 20.56 5.64 -0.81
C GLY A 65 20.71 7.10 -1.26
N ILE A 66 21.92 7.63 -1.16
CA ILE A 66 22.28 8.98 -1.58
C ILE A 66 23.37 8.89 -2.65
N LEU A 67 23.18 9.57 -3.78
CA LEU A 67 24.24 9.73 -4.78
C LEU A 67 25.26 10.75 -4.27
N THR A 68 26.50 10.33 -4.02
CA THR A 68 27.55 11.20 -3.46
C THR A 68 28.53 11.73 -4.51
N SER A 69 28.68 11.01 -5.61
CA SER A 69 29.60 11.33 -6.72
C SER A 69 29.26 10.48 -7.94
N ASP A 70 29.96 10.70 -9.06
CA ASP A 70 29.83 9.87 -10.25
C ASP A 70 30.06 8.39 -9.85
N LYS A 71 29.04 7.57 -10.09
CA LYS A 71 29.03 6.11 -9.84
C LYS A 71 29.07 5.64 -8.38
N THR A 72 28.85 6.50 -7.40
CA THR A 72 28.85 6.10 -5.98
C THR A 72 27.51 6.37 -5.30
N VAL A 73 26.98 5.36 -4.61
CA VAL A 73 25.83 5.46 -3.72
C VAL A 73 26.28 5.23 -2.29
N GLU A 74 25.89 6.11 -1.38
CA GLU A 74 26.05 5.93 0.06
C GLU A 74 24.74 5.43 0.67
N VAL A 75 24.81 4.39 1.50
CA VAL A 75 23.68 3.86 2.28
C VAL A 75 24.18 3.62 3.70
N ASN A 76 23.52 4.21 4.70
CA ASN A 76 23.89 4.09 6.12
C ASN A 76 25.38 4.41 6.41
N GLY A 77 25.98 5.34 5.66
CA GLY A 77 27.40 5.72 5.78
C GLY A 77 28.39 4.79 5.06
N GLN A 78 27.93 3.69 4.47
CA GLN A 78 28.74 2.82 3.62
C GLN A 78 28.61 3.22 2.15
N LYS A 79 29.75 3.24 1.43
CA LYS A 79 29.81 3.60 0.01
C LYS A 79 29.86 2.35 -0.86
N TYR A 80 29.09 2.40 -1.94
CA TYR A 80 28.97 1.36 -2.95
C TYR A 80 29.23 1.97 -4.32
N GLU A 81 30.10 1.35 -5.11
CA GLU A 81 30.42 1.78 -6.47
C GLU A 81 29.81 0.83 -7.50
N ALA A 82 29.29 1.38 -8.60
CA ALA A 82 28.72 0.60 -9.68
C ALA A 82 28.90 1.28 -11.04
N ASP A 83 29.09 0.50 -12.11
CA ASP A 83 29.23 1.05 -13.46
C ASP A 83 27.96 1.75 -13.97
N HIS A 84 26.80 1.26 -13.53
CA HIS A 84 25.49 1.77 -13.92
C HIS A 84 24.62 1.92 -12.68
N ILE A 85 23.91 3.05 -12.60
CA ILE A 85 22.98 3.34 -11.51
C ILE A 85 21.61 3.66 -12.10
N LEU A 86 20.58 2.96 -11.63
CA LEU A 86 19.18 3.24 -11.94
C LEU A 86 18.51 3.93 -10.75
N ILE A 87 17.91 5.10 -10.99
CA ILE A 87 17.11 5.81 -9.98
C ILE A 87 15.64 5.42 -10.15
N ALA A 88 15.10 4.66 -9.21
CA ALA A 88 13.73 4.15 -9.21
C ALA A 88 13.01 4.39 -7.86
N THR A 89 13.11 5.60 -7.31
CA THR A 89 12.64 5.95 -5.95
C THR A 89 11.13 6.15 -5.82
N GLY A 90 10.38 6.16 -6.92
CA GLY A 90 8.93 6.34 -6.91
C GLY A 90 8.48 7.75 -6.49
N GLY A 91 7.32 7.84 -5.84
CA GLY A 91 6.74 9.11 -5.38
C GLY A 91 6.00 8.94 -4.06
N ARG A 92 5.55 10.06 -3.48
CA ARG A 92 4.79 10.10 -2.22
C ARG A 92 3.60 11.06 -2.34
N PRO A 93 2.51 10.86 -1.57
CA PRO A 93 1.36 11.75 -1.60
C PRO A 93 1.76 13.18 -1.22
N ILE A 94 1.08 14.15 -1.84
CA ILE A 94 1.25 15.57 -1.54
C ILE A 94 0.25 15.94 -0.43
N VAL A 95 0.75 16.57 0.63
CA VAL A 95 -0.09 17.20 1.65
C VAL A 95 -0.01 18.72 1.41
N PRO A 96 -1.13 19.41 1.15
CA PRO A 96 -1.10 20.84 0.85
C PRO A 96 -0.67 21.65 2.06
N ASN A 97 0.05 22.76 1.81
CA ASN A 97 0.46 23.69 2.86
C ASN A 97 -0.66 24.69 3.18
N ILE A 98 -1.72 24.20 3.85
CA ILE A 98 -2.87 25.00 4.30
C ILE A 98 -3.16 24.70 5.78
N PRO A 99 -3.70 25.66 6.56
CA PRO A 99 -4.08 25.40 7.94
C PRO A 99 -5.06 24.22 8.05
N GLY A 100 -4.75 23.25 8.92
CA GLY A 100 -5.59 22.08 9.16
C GLY A 100 -5.35 20.89 8.22
N ALA A 101 -4.40 20.99 7.28
CA ALA A 101 -4.00 19.86 6.42
C ALA A 101 -3.52 18.65 7.25
N GLU A 102 -2.95 18.89 8.42
CA GLU A 102 -2.49 17.90 9.39
C GLU A 102 -3.61 17.02 9.98
N TYR A 103 -4.87 17.44 9.89
CA TYR A 103 -6.03 16.65 10.33
C TYR A 103 -6.50 15.66 9.26
N GLY A 104 -6.05 15.82 8.02
CA GLY A 104 -6.31 14.89 6.94
C GLY A 104 -5.38 13.67 6.98
N ILE A 105 -5.71 12.68 6.17
CA ILE A 105 -4.84 11.53 5.89
C ILE A 105 -4.62 11.42 4.38
N THR A 106 -3.53 10.77 4.00
CA THR A 106 -3.21 10.48 2.59
C THR A 106 -3.75 9.10 2.19
N SER A 107 -3.49 8.68 0.95
CA SER A 107 -3.76 7.30 0.52
C SER A 107 -3.07 6.25 1.40
N ASP A 108 -1.91 6.57 1.95
CA ASP A 108 -1.17 5.66 2.83
C ASP A 108 -1.93 5.48 4.14
N GLY A 109 -2.35 6.60 4.75
CA GLY A 109 -3.18 6.59 5.95
C GLY A 109 -4.53 5.89 5.76
N PHE A 110 -5.15 5.98 4.58
CA PHE A 110 -6.37 5.24 4.27
C PHE A 110 -6.18 3.73 4.41
N PHE A 111 -5.06 3.19 3.94
CA PHE A 111 -4.81 1.75 4.06
C PHE A 111 -4.51 1.36 5.51
N GLU A 112 -4.02 2.26 6.34
CA GLU A 112 -3.79 2.01 7.78
C GLU A 112 -5.03 2.13 8.67
N LEU A 113 -6.17 2.62 8.17
CA LEU A 113 -7.40 2.71 8.96
C LEU A 113 -7.81 1.36 9.55
N GLU A 114 -7.86 1.25 10.87
CA GLU A 114 -8.31 0.03 11.58
C GLU A 114 -9.83 -0.12 11.63
N ASP A 115 -10.57 0.98 11.45
CA ASP A 115 -12.04 0.98 11.46
C ASP A 115 -12.55 1.81 10.28
N LEU A 116 -13.70 1.41 9.71
CA LEU A 116 -14.35 2.13 8.61
C LEU A 116 -15.00 3.43 9.14
N PRO A 117 -14.55 4.62 8.69
CA PRO A 117 -15.17 5.87 9.11
C PRO A 117 -16.60 5.99 8.56
N LYS A 118 -17.53 6.47 9.39
CA LYS A 118 -18.94 6.65 8.98
C LYS A 118 -19.16 7.86 8.06
N LYS A 119 -18.26 8.84 8.11
CA LYS A 119 -18.28 10.07 7.31
C LYS A 119 -16.88 10.33 6.80
N VAL A 120 -16.76 10.55 5.50
CA VAL A 120 -15.48 10.76 4.83
C VAL A 120 -15.64 11.92 3.84
N VAL A 121 -14.59 12.74 3.73
CA VAL A 121 -14.42 13.70 2.65
C VAL A 121 -13.14 13.30 1.91
N VAL A 122 -13.20 13.28 0.59
CA VAL A 122 -12.03 13.08 -0.29
C VAL A 122 -11.79 14.41 -0.99
N VAL A 123 -10.56 14.90 -0.93
CA VAL A 123 -10.12 16.19 -1.47
C VAL A 123 -9.15 15.95 -2.61
#